data_AF-A0A0R3WZS1-F1
#
_entry.id   AF-A0A0R3WZS1-F1
#
_cell.length_a   1.000
_cell.length_b   1.000
_cell.length_c   1.000
_cell.angle_alpha   90.00
_cell.angle_beta   90.00
_cell.angle_gamma   90.00
#
_symmetry.space_group_name_H-M   'P 1'
#
loop_
_entity.id
_entity.type
_entity.pdbx_description
1 polymer ?
#
loop_
_entity_poly.entity_id
_entity_poly.type
_entity_poly.pdbx_seq_one_letter_code
_entity_poly.pdbx_strand_id
1 'polypeptide(L)'
;MVVKGERLVRRILKVLRPPSLGTPNAIESSAVTTHTGQAFDSKDYRSARFMQSTKLVNKQFAVELIKNVPPKQVAESIVACDGGHSVLGHPKVYINLVVFSNAFILRCSRISLVFTRVDTVVFATKKLRRTNNLLCLVTS
;
A
#
# COMPACT_ATOMS: atom_id res chain seq x y z
N MET A 1 -50.41 4.26 -19.83
CA MET A 1 -50.24 5.72 -19.63
C MET A 1 -49.18 6.07 -18.56
N VAL A 2 -48.11 5.25 -18.40
CA VAL A 2 -47.09 5.42 -17.33
C VAL A 2 -45.93 6.36 -17.72
N VAL A 3 -45.82 6.71 -19.01
CA VAL A 3 -44.62 7.36 -19.59
C VAL A 3 -44.54 8.89 -19.38
N LYS A 4 -45.66 9.56 -19.07
CA LYS A 4 -45.70 11.04 -18.93
C LYS A 4 -45.20 11.51 -17.55
N GLY A 5 -45.52 10.78 -16.48
CA GLY A 5 -45.13 11.14 -15.11
C GLY A 5 -43.63 11.06 -14.89
N GLU A 6 -42.97 10.02 -15.39
CA GLU A 6 -41.52 9.86 -15.25
C GLU A 6 -40.71 10.97 -15.94
N ARG A 7 -41.18 11.47 -17.09
CA ARG A 7 -40.52 12.57 -17.81
C ARG A 7 -40.60 13.88 -17.03
N LEU A 8 -41.73 14.13 -16.37
CA LEU A 8 -41.94 15.33 -15.57
C LEU A 8 -41.05 15.31 -14.31
N VAL A 9 -41.01 14.17 -13.61
CA VAL A 9 -40.16 13.96 -12.42
C VAL A 9 -38.67 14.07 -12.78
N ARG A 10 -38.24 13.48 -13.91
CA ARG A 10 -36.85 13.61 -14.40
C ARG A 10 -36.46 15.04 -14.79
N ARG A 11 -37.39 15.87 -15.27
CA ARG A 11 -37.13 17.29 -15.57
C ARG A 11 -36.97 18.11 -14.29
N ILE A 12 -37.84 17.90 -13.30
CA ILE A 12 -37.79 18.63 -12.02
C ILE A 12 -36.51 18.27 -11.23
N LEU A 13 -36.14 16.98 -11.19
CA LEU A 13 -34.90 16.53 -10.53
C LEU A 13 -33.62 17.06 -11.20
N LYS A 14 -33.67 17.44 -12.49
CA LYS A 14 -32.54 18.07 -13.20
C LYS A 14 -32.38 19.56 -12.85
N VAL A 15 -33.47 20.25 -12.50
CA VAL A 15 -33.46 21.69 -12.16
C VAL A 15 -33.02 21.93 -10.72
N LEU A 16 -33.36 21.01 -9.81
CA LEU A 16 -33.00 21.12 -8.38
C LEU A 16 -31.58 20.66 -8.06
N ARG A 17 -30.86 20.08 -9.03
CA ARG A 17 -29.51 19.56 -8.83
C ARG A 17 -28.47 20.56 -9.38
N PRO A 18 -27.50 21.01 -8.56
CA PRO A 18 -26.43 21.88 -9.07
C PRO A 18 -25.66 21.16 -10.19
N PRO A 19 -25.44 21.81 -11.35
CA PRO A 19 -24.86 21.20 -12.55
C PRO A 19 -23.35 20.97 -12.47
N SER A 20 -22.71 21.28 -11.34
CA SER A 20 -21.24 21.31 -11.21
C SER A 20 -20.58 19.92 -11.10
N LEU A 21 -21.36 18.85 -10.92
CA LEU A 21 -20.86 17.47 -10.92
C LEU A 21 -21.79 16.61 -11.76
N GLY A 22 -21.29 16.10 -12.88
CA GLY A 22 -22.00 15.12 -13.70
C GLY A 22 -22.49 13.95 -12.85
N THR A 23 -23.65 13.38 -13.18
CA THR A 23 -24.12 12.18 -12.50
C THR A 23 -23.08 11.10 -12.61
N PRO A 24 -22.54 10.57 -11.49
CA PRO A 24 -21.60 9.49 -11.60
C PRO A 24 -22.29 8.25 -12.14
N ASN A 25 -21.63 7.55 -13.05
CA ASN A 25 -22.05 6.23 -13.46
C ASN A 25 -21.94 5.30 -12.25
N ALA A 26 -23.09 4.86 -11.73
CA ALA A 26 -23.15 4.04 -10.52
C ALA A 26 -22.36 2.74 -10.68
N ILE A 27 -22.42 2.13 -11.87
CA ILE A 27 -21.74 0.88 -12.21
C ILE A 27 -20.22 1.09 -12.18
N GLU A 28 -19.71 2.08 -12.92
CA GLU A 28 -18.27 2.37 -13.00
C GLU A 28 -17.69 2.78 -11.64
N SER A 29 -18.40 3.63 -10.89
CA SER A 29 -17.94 4.05 -9.56
C SER A 29 -17.95 2.89 -8.56
N SER A 30 -18.90 1.96 -8.65
CA SER A 30 -18.96 0.78 -7.78
C SER A 30 -17.83 -0.25 -8.06
N ALA A 31 -17.33 -0.27 -9.30
CA ALA A 31 -16.28 -1.18 -9.76
C ALA A 31 -14.87 -0.81 -9.24
N VAL A 32 -14.65 0.41 -8.74
CA VAL A 32 -13.34 0.83 -8.21
C VAL A 32 -12.96 -0.02 -7.00
N THR A 33 -11.86 -0.78 -7.10
CA THR A 33 -11.37 -1.67 -6.05
C THR A 33 -10.82 -0.89 -4.84
N THR A 34 -11.21 -1.28 -3.63
CA THR A 34 -10.66 -0.70 -2.39
C THR A 34 -9.27 -1.26 -2.08
N HIS A 35 -8.56 -0.64 -1.13
CA HIS A 35 -7.28 -1.14 -0.61
C HIS A 35 -7.36 -2.57 -0.01
N THR A 36 -8.57 -3.05 0.31
CA THR A 36 -8.84 -4.42 0.78
C THR A 36 -9.17 -5.40 -0.35
N GLY A 37 -9.28 -4.95 -1.60
CA GLY A 37 -9.68 -5.79 -2.74
C GLY A 37 -11.19 -5.86 -3.00
N GLN A 38 -12.01 -5.06 -2.32
CA GLN A 38 -13.47 -5.10 -2.49
C GLN A 38 -13.92 -4.27 -3.70
N ALA A 39 -14.60 -4.92 -4.65
CA ALA A 39 -15.30 -4.31 -5.77
C ALA A 39 -16.73 -4.90 -5.89
N PHE A 40 -17.68 -4.11 -6.39
CA PHE A 40 -19.01 -4.60 -6.71
C PHE A 40 -19.03 -5.14 -8.15
N ASP A 41 -19.78 -6.22 -8.38
CA ASP A 41 -20.03 -6.69 -9.73
C ASP A 41 -21.00 -5.76 -10.46
N SER A 42 -20.88 -5.71 -11.78
CA SER A 42 -21.73 -4.96 -12.70
C SER A 42 -23.22 -5.27 -12.55
N LYS A 43 -23.57 -6.51 -12.17
CA LYS A 43 -24.96 -6.96 -11.99
C LYS A 43 -25.44 -6.86 -10.53
N ASP A 44 -24.61 -6.39 -9.61
CA ASP A 44 -24.98 -6.27 -8.21
C ASP A 44 -25.91 -5.08 -7.99
N TYR A 45 -27.13 -5.35 -7.51
CA TYR A 45 -28.13 -4.33 -7.21
C TYR A 45 -27.67 -3.33 -6.14
N ARG A 46 -26.69 -3.70 -5.29
CA ARG A 46 -26.14 -2.82 -4.25
C ARG A 46 -25.40 -1.62 -4.82
N SER A 47 -25.00 -1.66 -6.10
CA SER A 47 -24.36 -0.55 -6.83
C SER A 47 -25.29 0.67 -7.00
N ALA A 48 -26.61 0.48 -6.89
CA ALA A 48 -27.61 1.56 -6.99
C ALA A 48 -27.39 2.70 -5.98
N ARG A 49 -26.70 2.44 -4.85
CA ARG A 49 -26.34 3.48 -3.87
C ARG A 49 -25.45 4.59 -4.44
N PHE A 50 -24.69 4.29 -5.51
CA PHE A 50 -23.77 5.23 -6.14
C PHE A 50 -24.38 6.02 -7.31
N MET A 51 -25.72 6.00 -7.45
CA MET A 51 -26.42 6.77 -8.50
C MET A 51 -26.41 8.28 -8.26
N GLN A 52 -26.22 8.70 -7.01
CA GLN A 52 -26.22 10.12 -6.62
C GLN A 52 -24.83 10.61 -6.18
N SER A 53 -23.93 9.69 -5.80
CA SER A 53 -22.58 10.01 -5.33
C SER A 53 -21.57 8.95 -5.79
N THR A 54 -20.32 9.36 -6.01
CA THR A 54 -19.24 8.45 -6.37
C THR A 54 -18.79 7.63 -5.16
N LYS A 55 -18.32 6.40 -5.40
CA LYS A 55 -17.60 5.63 -4.39
C LYS A 55 -16.29 6.35 -4.05
N LEU A 56 -16.15 6.77 -2.79
CA LEU A 56 -14.93 7.38 -2.30
C LEU A 56 -13.93 6.29 -1.93
N VAL A 57 -12.81 6.27 -2.63
CA VAL A 57 -11.69 5.35 -2.36
C VAL A 57 -10.42 6.18 -2.25
N ASN A 58 -9.62 5.90 -1.22
CA ASN A 58 -8.30 6.51 -1.09
C ASN A 58 -7.39 6.00 -2.21
N LYS A 59 -6.74 6.91 -2.95
CA LYS A 59 -5.81 6.56 -4.04
C LYS A 59 -4.45 6.11 -3.55
N GLN A 60 -4.07 6.47 -2.32
CA GLN A 60 -2.77 6.14 -1.74
C GLN A 60 -2.87 4.90 -0.87
N PHE A 61 -2.43 3.75 -1.39
CA PHE A 61 -2.48 2.49 -0.66
C PHE A 61 -1.24 2.32 0.23
N ALA A 62 -1.47 2.09 1.53
CA ALA A 62 -0.39 1.93 2.51
C ALA A 62 0.58 0.79 2.15
N VAL A 63 0.09 -0.29 1.53
CA VAL A 63 0.90 -1.43 1.08
C VAL A 63 1.96 -1.01 0.06
N GLU A 64 1.59 -0.15 -0.90
CA GLU A 64 2.50 0.37 -1.91
C GLU A 64 3.52 1.33 -1.28
N LEU A 65 3.05 2.18 -0.38
CA LEU A 65 3.93 3.12 0.34
C LEU A 65 4.98 2.39 1.17
N ILE A 66 4.61 1.33 1.90
CA ILE A 66 5.53 0.53 2.69
C ILE A 66 6.55 -0.19 1.80
N LYS A 67 6.13 -0.69 0.62
CA LYS A 67 7.02 -1.34 -0.34
C LYS A 67 8.09 -0.39 -0.88
N ASN A 68 7.76 0.90 -1.00
CA ASN A 68 8.70 1.92 -1.47
C ASN A 68 9.76 2.30 -0.42
N VAL A 69 9.54 1.99 0.86
CA VAL A 69 10.50 2.29 1.93
C VAL A 69 11.60 1.22 1.96
N PRO A 70 12.88 1.59 1.85
CA PRO A 70 13.97 0.63 1.87
C PRO A 70 14.14 -0.03 3.26
N PRO A 71 14.61 -1.28 3.31
CA PRO A 71 14.91 -1.95 4.57
C PRO A 71 16.04 -1.26 5.34
N LYS A 72 15.87 -1.11 6.65
CA LYS A 72 16.90 -0.53 7.53
C LYS A 72 17.90 -1.59 7.94
N GLN A 73 19.17 -1.32 7.64
CA GLN A 73 20.30 -2.17 8.01
C GLN A 73 20.75 -1.89 9.45
N VAL A 74 20.89 -2.93 10.28
CA VAL A 74 21.33 -2.83 11.68
C VAL A 74 22.31 -3.96 12.00
N ALA A 75 23.32 -3.73 12.84
CA ALA A 75 24.29 -4.76 13.26
C ALA A 75 23.79 -5.60 14.46
N GLU A 76 22.92 -5.02 15.29
CA GLU A 76 22.43 -5.64 16.52
C GLU A 76 21.49 -6.83 16.26
N SER A 77 21.53 -7.81 17.16
CA SER A 77 20.63 -8.97 17.15
C SER A 77 19.19 -8.61 17.53
N ILE A 78 19.01 -7.60 18.37
CA ILE A 78 17.72 -7.19 18.91
C ILE A 78 17.60 -5.69 18.67
N VAL A 79 16.57 -5.28 17.93
CA VAL A 79 16.35 -3.87 17.58
C VAL A 79 15.08 -3.37 18.23
N ALA A 80 15.13 -2.18 18.83
CA ALA A 80 13.94 -1.48 19.30
C ALA A 80 13.36 -0.60 18.19
N CYS A 81 12.04 -0.67 18.01
CA CYS A 81 11.29 0.21 17.14
C CYS A 81 10.27 1.01 17.95
N ASP A 82 10.38 2.33 17.85
CA ASP A 82 9.48 3.31 18.52
C ASP A 82 8.70 4.15 17.49
N GLY A 83 8.90 3.90 16.19
CA GLY A 83 8.25 4.64 15.12
C GLY A 83 8.74 6.07 14.87
N GLY A 84 9.97 6.37 15.29
CA GLY A 84 10.65 7.65 15.03
C GLY A 84 10.53 8.66 16.17
N HIS A 85 9.47 8.59 16.98
CA HIS A 85 9.27 9.46 18.15
C HIS A 85 8.68 8.66 19.31
N SER A 86 9.24 8.83 20.52
CA SER A 86 8.88 8.03 21.70
C SER A 86 7.40 8.17 22.13
N VAL A 87 6.78 9.33 21.94
CA VAL A 87 5.40 9.61 22.39
C VAL A 87 4.40 9.65 21.22
N LEU A 88 4.84 10.06 20.03
CA LEU A 88 3.96 10.20 18.85
C LEU A 88 3.87 8.91 18.01
N GLY A 89 4.76 7.96 18.27
CA GLY A 89 4.82 6.68 17.58
C GLY A 89 3.93 5.61 18.21
N HIS A 90 4.39 4.37 18.11
CA HIS A 90 3.77 3.24 18.80
C HIS A 90 4.58 2.84 20.04
N PRO A 91 4.01 2.06 20.96
CA PRO A 91 4.76 1.53 22.09
C PRO A 91 6.03 0.82 21.63
N LYS A 92 7.11 0.95 22.40
CA LYS A 92 8.41 0.34 22.10
C LYS A 92 8.28 -1.16 21.94
N VAL A 93 8.64 -1.67 20.76
CA VAL A 93 8.66 -3.10 20.44
C VAL A 93 10.10 -3.53 20.16
N TYR A 94 10.51 -4.67 20.72
CA TYR A 94 11.79 -5.30 20.44
C TYR A 94 11.61 -6.39 19.37
N ILE A 95 12.45 -6.33 18.34
CA ILE A 95 12.41 -7.23 17.18
C ILE A 95 13.69 -8.06 17.19
N ASN A 96 13.56 -9.39 17.17
CA ASN A 96 14.68 -10.32 17.21
C ASN A 96 15.13 -10.73 15.79
N LEU A 97 16.32 -10.30 15.37
CA LEU A 97 16.93 -10.52 14.05
C LEU A 97 17.80 -11.79 13.95
N VAL A 98 17.68 -12.74 14.89
CA VAL A 98 18.58 -13.91 14.99
C VAL A 98 18.27 -15.04 13.98
N VAL A 99 17.14 -15.00 13.28
CA VAL A 99 16.76 -16.11 12.38
C VAL A 99 17.40 -15.92 11.00
N PHE A 100 18.55 -16.57 10.80
CA PHE A 100 19.42 -16.58 9.60
C PHE A 100 18.87 -17.30 8.36
N SER A 101 17.55 -17.47 8.20
CA SER A 101 17.03 -17.89 6.90
C SER A 101 16.87 -16.63 6.03
N ASN A 102 17.63 -16.55 4.93
CA ASN A 102 17.77 -15.46 3.96
C ASN A 102 16.48 -14.96 3.26
N ALA A 103 15.32 -15.06 3.91
CA ALA A 103 14.02 -14.64 3.40
C ALA A 103 13.12 -14.00 4.46
N PHE A 104 13.57 -13.80 5.71
CA PHE A 104 12.70 -13.26 6.76
C PHE A 104 13.06 -11.82 7.11
N ILE A 105 12.61 -10.93 6.23
CA ILE A 105 12.35 -9.52 6.52
C ILE A 105 11.46 -9.44 7.77
N LEU A 106 12.06 -9.18 8.94
CA LEU A 106 11.31 -8.98 10.16
C LEU A 106 10.71 -7.57 10.12
N ARG A 107 9.38 -7.55 10.16
CA ARG A 107 8.59 -6.32 10.09
C ARG A 107 8.18 -5.92 11.49
N CYS A 108 8.31 -4.64 11.80
CA CYS A 108 7.58 -4.06 12.91
C CYS A 108 6.08 -4.20 12.63
N SER A 109 5.30 -4.84 13.52
CA SER A 109 3.86 -5.06 13.30
C SER A 109 3.04 -3.77 13.19
N ARG A 110 3.54 -2.66 13.75
CA ARG A 110 2.84 -1.37 13.81
C ARG A 110 3.19 -0.43 12.66
N ILE A 111 4.44 -0.43 12.23
CA ILE A 111 4.96 0.50 11.21
C ILE A 111 5.37 -0.22 9.92
N SER A 112 5.37 -1.54 9.92
CA SER A 112 5.74 -2.41 8.79
C SER A 112 7.13 -2.16 8.20
N LEU A 113 7.97 -1.37 8.90
CA LEU A 113 9.36 -1.18 8.56
C LEU A 113 10.09 -2.50 8.66
N VAL A 114 10.95 -2.70 7.66
CA VAL A 114 11.77 -3.88 7.50
C VAL A 114 13.14 -3.61 8.11
N PHE A 115 13.61 -4.54 8.92
CA PHE A 115 14.97 -4.52 9.46
C PHE A 115 15.77 -5.72 8.92
N THR A 116 17.01 -5.46 8.52
CA THR A 116 17.93 -6.47 7.99
C THR A 116 19.26 -6.41 8.74
N ARG A 117 19.83 -7.56 9.08
CA ARG A 117 21.10 -7.64 9.81
C ARG A 117 22.30 -7.53 8.86
N VAL A 118 23.30 -6.73 9.22
CA VAL A 118 24.48 -6.46 8.36
C VAL A 118 25.59 -7.52 8.52
N ASP A 119 25.51 -8.40 9.53
CA ASP A 119 26.60 -9.34 9.86
C ASP A 119 26.87 -10.39 8.77
N THR A 120 25.97 -10.56 7.80
CA THR A 120 26.28 -11.30 6.57
C THR A 120 26.84 -10.34 5.54
N VAL A 121 28.16 -10.39 5.42
CA VAL A 121 28.93 -10.02 4.24
C VAL A 121 28.35 -10.73 3.00
N VAL A 122 27.31 -10.14 2.40
CA VAL A 122 27.11 -10.15 0.95
C VAL A 122 26.98 -8.70 0.53
N PHE A 123 28.04 -7.96 0.83
CA PHE A 123 28.47 -6.91 -0.06
C PHE A 123 28.71 -7.57 -1.42
N ALA A 124 27.69 -7.57 -2.27
CA ALA A 124 27.87 -7.56 -3.72
C ALA A 124 28.45 -6.22 -4.19
N THR A 125 29.22 -5.50 -3.35
CA THR A 125 30.27 -4.67 -3.90
C THR A 125 31.38 -5.61 -4.28
N LYS A 126 31.67 -5.62 -5.58
CA LYS A 126 32.93 -5.97 -6.21
C LYS A 126 34.07 -5.54 -5.27
N LYS A 127 34.45 -6.37 -4.30
CA LYS A 127 35.56 -6.11 -3.40
C LYS A 127 36.79 -6.36 -4.23
N LEU A 128 37.20 -5.35 -4.99
CA LEU A 128 38.54 -5.25 -5.54
C LEU A 128 39.48 -5.36 -4.34
N ARG A 129 39.93 -6.57 -4.04
CA ARG A 129 41.06 -6.76 -3.15
C ARG A 129 42.24 -6.15 -3.88
N ARG A 130 42.67 -4.97 -3.43
CA ARG A 130 44.03 -4.51 -3.66
C ARG A 130 44.94 -5.44 -2.86
N THR A 131 45.35 -6.53 -3.48
CA THR A 131 46.56 -7.26 -3.12
C THR A 131 47.54 -7.01 -4.24
N ASN A 132 48.68 -6.40 -3.90
CA ASN A 132 49.79 -6.24 -4.82
C ASN A 132 50.14 -7.63 -5.40
N ASN A 133 50.16 -7.72 -6.72
CA ASN A 133 50.67 -8.82 -7.53
C ASN A 133 50.04 -10.21 -7.30
N LEU A 134 48.87 -10.46 -7.88
CA LEU A 134 48.63 -11.47 -8.94
C LEU A 134 47.12 -11.60 -9.19
N LEU A 135 46.74 -11.60 -10.46
CA LEU A 135 45.37 -11.77 -10.92
C LEU A 135 45.03 -13.26 -10.91
N CYS A 136 44.20 -13.72 -9.97
CA CYS A 136 43.60 -15.06 -10.04
C CYS A 136 42.08 -14.93 -10.06
N LEU A 137 41.48 -15.10 -11.24
CA LEU A 137 40.07 -15.35 -11.43
C LEU A 137 39.77 -16.75 -10.88
N VAL A 138 38.98 -16.86 -9.82
CA VAL A 138 38.35 -18.13 -9.45
C VAL A 138 36.84 -17.94 -9.63
N THR A 139 36.38 -18.37 -10.79
CA THR A 139 34.98 -18.74 -11.04
C THR A 139 34.72 -20.08 -10.37
N SER A 140 33.77 -20.13 -9.44
CA SER A 140 32.98 -21.31 -9.08
C SER A 140 31.72 -20.84 -8.38
#